data_AF-A0AAJ1VEQ3-F1
#
_entry.id   AF-A0AAJ1VEQ3-F1
#
_cell.length_a   1.000
_cell.length_b   1.000
_cell.length_c   1.000
_cell.angle_alpha   90.00
_cell.angle_beta   90.00
_cell.angle_gamma   90.00
#
_symmetry.space_group_name_H-M   'P 1'
#
loop_
_entity.id
_entity.type
_entity.pdbx_description
1 polymer ?
#
loop_
_entity_poly.entity_id
_entity_poly.type
_entity_poly.pdbx_seq_one_letter_code
_entity_poly.pdbx_strand_id
1 'polypeptide(L)'
;MHLKKFFLLLLVSLFFSCENNEIPVDTDNLLIGYWQEPVYNNDTITFKRGSSLPNEAYGVSFDQAGGFIERTSGWCGTPPLTFFNIEGIFEQDTTLINIATESYPTNYTWRIIRLTEDELVVKKELSEQEIEYRSLMDLFNEIQELSSSVSCSDATNWLFTAYGAKACGGSQGYIAYSSEIDTNDFLNKIEIYTEAEKTFNVKWGIISDCSIGSVPVSVECENGFPTLKY
;
A
#
# COMPACT_ATOMS: atom_id res chain seq x y z
N MET A 1 26.08 81.95 -13.69
CA MET A 1 25.20 81.86 -12.49
C MET A 1 23.79 82.24 -12.94
N HIS A 2 22.73 81.44 -12.88
CA HIS A 2 22.41 80.28 -12.05
C HIS A 2 21.61 79.25 -12.87
N LEU A 3 22.01 77.99 -12.71
CA LEU A 3 21.35 76.79 -13.18
C LEU A 3 20.12 76.50 -12.28
N LYS A 4 18.90 76.40 -12.83
CA LYS A 4 17.74 75.89 -12.10
C LYS A 4 17.22 74.59 -12.75
N LYS A 5 17.69 73.52 -12.12
CA LYS A 5 17.23 72.12 -12.06
C LYS A 5 15.96 71.77 -12.85
N PHE A 6 16.17 71.00 -13.91
CA PHE A 6 15.15 70.18 -14.58
C PHE A 6 14.96 68.91 -13.73
N PHE A 7 13.79 68.74 -13.12
CA PHE A 7 13.46 67.51 -12.38
C PHE A 7 12.90 66.51 -13.40
N LEU A 8 13.76 65.66 -13.94
CA LEU A 8 13.37 64.54 -14.80
C LEU A 8 12.70 63.48 -13.92
N LEU A 9 11.37 63.42 -13.94
CA LEU A 9 10.60 62.37 -13.28
C LEU A 9 10.82 61.08 -14.08
N LEU A 10 11.75 60.25 -13.63
CA LEU A 10 12.04 58.94 -14.20
C LEU A 10 10.92 57.98 -13.76
N LEU A 11 9.90 57.84 -14.60
CA LEU A 11 8.84 56.87 -14.42
C LEU A 11 9.42 55.48 -14.70
N VAL A 12 9.95 54.83 -13.66
CA VAL A 12 10.32 53.40 -13.70
C VAL A 12 9.03 52.61 -13.77
N SER A 13 8.62 52.27 -14.99
CA SER A 13 7.59 51.26 -15.23
C SER A 13 8.14 49.91 -14.78
N LEU A 14 7.77 49.50 -13.56
CA LEU A 14 7.91 48.14 -13.08
C LEU A 14 7.04 47.26 -13.97
N PHE A 15 7.64 46.66 -15.00
CA PHE A 15 7.06 45.50 -15.67
C PHE A 15 7.06 44.37 -14.63
N PHE A 16 5.96 44.23 -13.89
CA PHE A 16 5.60 42.95 -13.32
C PHE A 16 5.29 42.02 -14.50
N SER A 17 6.33 41.36 -15.01
CA SER A 17 6.15 40.17 -15.82
C SER A 17 5.60 39.12 -14.87
N CYS A 18 4.28 38.96 -14.84
CA CYS A 18 3.70 37.69 -14.43
C CYS A 18 4.17 36.67 -15.46
N GLU A 19 5.22 35.92 -15.13
CA GLU A 19 5.50 34.66 -15.79
C GLU A 19 4.28 33.79 -15.51
N ASN A 20 3.38 33.69 -16.50
CA ASN A 20 2.38 32.64 -16.49
C ASN A 20 3.17 31.35 -16.55
N ASN A 21 3.45 30.76 -15.38
CA ASN A 21 3.98 29.42 -15.26
C ASN A 21 2.87 28.46 -15.67
N GLU A 22 2.57 28.42 -16.96
CA GLU A 22 1.68 27.43 -17.54
C GLU A 22 2.33 26.06 -17.29
N ILE A 23 1.64 25.21 -16.54
CA ILE A 23 2.10 23.86 -16.29
C ILE A 23 2.05 23.13 -17.64
N PRO A 24 3.17 22.56 -18.12
CA PRO A 24 3.19 21.89 -19.40
C PRO A 24 2.25 20.67 -19.36
N VAL A 25 1.32 20.63 -20.31
CA VAL A 25 0.38 19.51 -20.51
C VAL A 25 0.62 18.95 -21.91
N ASP A 26 0.83 17.65 -21.98
CA ASP A 26 0.87 16.93 -23.24
C ASP A 26 -0.57 16.58 -23.67
N THR A 27 -1.01 17.15 -24.80
CA THR A 27 -2.38 16.96 -25.30
C THR A 27 -2.62 15.60 -25.95
N ASP A 28 -1.56 14.90 -26.35
CA ASP A 28 -1.65 13.59 -26.99
C ASP A 28 -1.68 12.46 -25.93
N ASN A 29 -0.98 12.65 -24.81
CA ASN A 29 -1.08 11.78 -23.66
C ASN A 29 -1.02 12.55 -22.34
N LEU A 30 -2.20 12.74 -21.72
CA LEU A 30 -2.33 13.41 -20.43
C LEU A 30 -1.51 12.76 -19.30
N LEU A 31 -1.09 11.50 -19.41
CA LEU A 31 -0.26 10.86 -18.37
C LEU A 31 1.16 11.48 -18.30
N ILE A 32 1.67 11.98 -19.43
CA ILE A 32 3.01 12.57 -19.53
C ILE A 32 3.07 13.85 -18.69
N GLY A 33 4.13 13.97 -17.88
CA GLY A 33 4.37 15.11 -17.00
C GLY A 33 4.74 14.70 -15.58
N TYR A 34 4.61 15.67 -14.66
CA TYR A 34 4.96 15.52 -13.25
C TYR A 34 3.71 15.45 -12.39
N TRP A 35 3.69 14.49 -11.47
CA TRP A 35 2.57 14.19 -10.59
C TRP A 35 3.05 14.21 -9.14
N GLN A 36 2.47 15.05 -8.31
CA GLN A 36 2.96 15.34 -6.96
C GLN A 36 1.79 15.46 -5.96
N GLU A 37 2.13 15.72 -4.69
CA GLU A 37 1.16 15.85 -3.59
C GLU A 37 0.20 14.65 -3.49
N PRO A 38 0.72 13.41 -3.35
CA PRO A 38 -0.14 12.24 -3.29
C PRO A 38 -1.10 12.30 -2.10
N VAL A 39 -2.38 12.10 -2.37
CA VAL A 39 -3.44 11.90 -1.36
C VAL A 39 -3.87 10.45 -1.41
N TYR A 40 -3.65 9.72 -0.33
CA TYR A 40 -4.01 8.32 -0.18
C TYR A 40 -5.43 8.19 0.36
N ASN A 41 -6.28 7.43 -0.33
CA ASN A 41 -7.64 7.14 0.10
C ASN A 41 -7.98 5.68 -0.22
N ASN A 42 -8.11 4.86 0.82
CA ASN A 42 -8.30 3.41 0.73
C ASN A 42 -7.25 2.74 -0.17
N ASP A 43 -7.65 2.29 -1.37
CA ASP A 43 -6.82 1.62 -2.35
C ASP A 43 -6.30 2.57 -3.46
N THR A 44 -6.67 3.85 -3.43
CA THR A 44 -6.32 4.84 -4.45
C THR A 44 -5.28 5.85 -3.97
N ILE A 45 -4.49 6.35 -4.93
CA ILE A 45 -3.57 7.47 -4.79
C ILE A 45 -4.02 8.54 -5.78
N THR A 46 -4.25 9.74 -5.29
CA THR A 46 -4.58 10.90 -6.11
C THR A 46 -3.39 11.85 -6.16
N PHE A 47 -2.91 12.15 -7.36
CA PHE A 47 -1.84 13.12 -7.59
C PHE A 47 -2.39 14.38 -8.25
N LYS A 48 -1.70 15.50 -8.02
CA LYS A 48 -1.88 16.73 -8.77
C LYS A 48 -0.76 16.93 -9.78
N ARG A 49 -1.06 17.52 -10.93
CA ARG A 49 -0.01 17.91 -11.87
C ARG A 49 0.87 19.00 -11.28
N GLY A 50 2.18 18.88 -11.49
CA GLY A 50 3.18 19.90 -11.18
C GLY A 50 3.99 20.28 -12.42
N SER A 51 4.76 21.37 -12.31
CA SER A 51 5.72 21.77 -13.34
C SER A 51 7.06 21.01 -13.25
N SER A 52 7.34 20.34 -12.13
CA SER A 52 8.54 19.55 -11.87
C SER A 52 8.31 18.60 -10.69
N LEU A 53 9.22 17.65 -10.45
CA LEU A 53 9.23 16.87 -9.20
C LEU A 53 9.57 17.77 -8.00
N PRO A 54 8.95 17.56 -6.83
CA PRO A 54 9.27 18.32 -5.62
C PRO A 54 10.63 17.93 -5.02
N ASN A 55 11.34 18.90 -4.43
CA ASN A 55 12.65 18.65 -3.82
C ASN A 55 12.55 17.82 -2.52
N GLU A 56 11.51 18.03 -1.72
CA GLU A 56 11.38 17.46 -0.36
C GLU A 56 10.00 16.82 -0.14
N ALA A 57 9.41 16.25 -1.20
CA ALA A 57 8.16 15.52 -1.11
C ALA A 57 8.12 14.36 -2.10
N TYR A 58 7.11 13.50 -1.97
CA TYR A 58 6.86 12.43 -2.91
C TYR A 58 6.29 12.97 -4.23
N GLY A 59 6.70 12.37 -5.34
CA GLY A 59 6.14 12.62 -6.66
C GLY A 59 6.65 11.62 -7.68
N VAL A 60 6.00 11.55 -8.83
CA VAL A 60 6.38 10.70 -9.95
C VAL A 60 6.34 11.47 -11.26
N SER A 61 7.10 11.05 -12.26
CA SER A 61 7.01 11.62 -13.61
C SER A 61 7.04 10.55 -14.68
N PHE A 62 6.33 10.83 -15.77
CA PHE A 62 6.27 10.02 -16.98
C PHE A 62 6.72 10.88 -18.16
N ASP A 63 7.68 10.41 -18.96
CA ASP A 63 8.14 11.10 -20.15
C ASP A 63 7.71 10.42 -21.46
N GLN A 64 7.81 11.16 -22.58
CA GLN A 64 7.38 10.68 -23.90
C GLN A 64 8.22 9.50 -24.44
N ALA A 65 9.42 9.28 -23.91
CA ALA A 65 10.29 8.19 -24.31
C ALA A 65 10.04 6.90 -23.51
N GLY A 66 9.08 6.90 -22.59
CA GLY A 66 8.77 5.77 -21.72
C GLY A 66 9.58 5.77 -20.41
N GLY A 67 10.28 6.86 -20.09
CA GLY A 67 11.00 7.01 -18.84
C GLY A 67 10.07 7.31 -17.66
N PHE A 68 10.40 6.74 -16.51
CA PHE A 68 9.69 6.92 -15.25
C PHE A 68 10.67 7.36 -14.16
N ILE A 69 10.26 8.33 -13.34
CA ILE A 69 11.04 8.74 -12.16
C ILE A 69 10.12 8.76 -10.95
N GLU A 70 10.56 8.14 -9.86
CA GLU A 70 9.94 8.26 -8.55
C GLU A 70 10.83 9.09 -7.60
N ARG A 71 10.30 10.20 -7.12
CA ARG A 71 10.90 11.05 -6.08
C ARG A 71 10.45 10.53 -4.72
N THR A 72 11.38 10.07 -3.88
CA THR A 72 11.04 9.48 -2.58
C THR A 72 12.14 9.64 -1.54
N SER A 73 11.78 9.51 -0.26
CA SER A 73 12.72 9.38 0.86
C SER A 73 12.95 7.93 1.29
N GLY A 74 12.33 6.96 0.60
CA GLY A 74 12.32 5.55 1.00
C GLY A 74 11.43 5.26 2.22
N TRP A 75 11.53 4.03 2.74
CA TRP A 75 10.55 3.44 3.66
C TRP A 75 10.75 3.75 5.16
N CYS A 76 11.89 4.29 5.62
CA CYS A 76 12.12 4.46 7.07
C CYS A 76 13.16 5.53 7.46
N GLY A 77 12.93 6.80 7.11
CA GLY A 77 13.79 7.90 7.53
C GLY A 77 13.39 8.52 8.88
N THR A 78 14.34 8.65 9.82
CA THR A 78 14.19 9.56 10.96
C THR A 78 14.50 10.98 10.49
N PRO A 79 13.65 11.99 10.76
CA PRO A 79 13.90 13.36 10.32
C PRO A 79 15.29 13.89 10.73
N PRO A 80 15.95 14.71 9.90
CA PRO A 80 15.49 15.22 8.60
C PRO A 80 15.52 14.14 7.50
N LEU A 81 14.48 14.13 6.65
CA LEU A 81 14.40 13.19 5.54
C LEU A 81 15.29 13.64 4.37
N THR A 82 16.03 12.72 3.78
CA THR A 82 16.76 12.93 2.53
C THR A 82 15.97 12.27 1.40
N PHE A 83 15.71 13.03 0.34
CA PHE A 83 14.98 12.54 -0.83
C PHE A 83 15.95 12.25 -1.98
N PHE A 84 15.73 11.17 -2.71
CA PHE A 84 16.44 10.77 -3.93
C PHE A 84 15.45 10.41 -5.06
N ASN A 85 15.98 10.19 -6.27
CA ASN A 85 15.20 9.71 -7.41
C ASN A 85 15.46 8.22 -7.60
N ILE A 86 14.41 7.48 -7.89
CA ILE A 86 14.48 6.12 -8.40
C ILE A 86 14.11 6.21 -9.88
N GLU A 87 15.04 5.82 -10.74
CA GLU A 87 14.84 5.78 -12.18
C GLU A 87 14.13 4.48 -12.58
N GLY A 88 13.40 4.53 -13.68
CA GLY A 88 12.64 3.41 -14.21
C GLY A 88 12.10 3.66 -15.60
N ILE A 89 11.28 2.73 -16.06
CA ILE A 89 10.55 2.80 -17.31
C ILE A 89 9.08 2.50 -17.07
N PHE A 90 8.22 2.97 -17.97
CA PHE A 90 6.81 2.61 -17.97
C PHE A 90 6.31 2.26 -19.36
N GLU A 91 5.29 1.40 -19.38
CA GLU A 91 4.49 1.12 -20.56
C GLU A 91 3.00 1.28 -20.20
N GLN A 92 2.27 2.04 -21.01
CA GLN A 92 0.84 2.22 -20.83
C GLN A 92 0.05 1.33 -21.78
N ASP A 93 -0.84 0.51 -21.22
CA ASP A 93 -1.84 -0.26 -21.96
C ASP A 93 -3.24 0.13 -21.49
N THR A 94 -3.95 0.93 -22.28
CA THR A 94 -5.27 1.50 -21.97
C THR A 94 -5.30 2.22 -20.62
N THR A 95 -5.75 1.53 -19.57
CA THR A 95 -5.84 2.02 -18.19
C THR A 95 -4.73 1.50 -17.29
N LEU A 96 -3.87 0.59 -17.76
CA LEU A 96 -2.77 0.02 -17.00
C LEU A 96 -1.49 0.78 -17.29
N ILE A 97 -0.75 1.09 -16.24
CA ILE A 97 0.59 1.67 -16.27
C ILE A 97 1.51 0.60 -15.67
N ASN A 98 2.24 -0.11 -16.51
CA ASN A 98 3.23 -1.08 -16.08
C ASN A 98 4.53 -0.34 -15.81
N ILE A 99 5.03 -0.39 -14.58
CA ILE A 99 6.20 0.35 -14.12
C ILE A 99 7.28 -0.64 -13.74
N ALA A 100 8.49 -0.43 -14.25
CA ALA A 100 9.68 -1.14 -13.84
C ALA A 100 10.72 -0.15 -13.31
N THR A 101 11.29 -0.42 -12.13
CA THR A 101 12.25 0.48 -11.48
C THR A 101 13.55 -0.23 -11.12
N GLU A 102 14.61 0.56 -10.89
CA GLU A 102 15.90 0.05 -10.42
C GLU A 102 15.91 -0.34 -8.94
N SER A 103 14.82 -0.11 -8.20
CA SER A 103 14.69 -0.41 -6.77
C SER A 103 13.55 -1.40 -6.52
N TYR A 104 13.45 -1.92 -5.29
CA TYR A 104 12.32 -2.75 -4.90
C TYR A 104 11.10 -1.87 -4.53
N PRO A 105 9.87 -2.17 -5.00
CA PRO A 105 9.52 -3.26 -5.92
C PRO A 105 9.99 -2.98 -7.36
N THR A 106 10.60 -4.00 -7.98
CA THR A 106 11.21 -3.85 -9.31
C THR A 106 10.18 -3.74 -10.43
N ASN A 107 9.00 -4.33 -10.25
CA ASN A 107 7.90 -4.24 -11.21
C ASN A 107 6.57 -4.15 -10.46
N TYR A 108 5.71 -3.26 -10.91
CA TYR A 108 4.34 -3.13 -10.41
C TYR A 108 3.46 -2.45 -11.47
N THR A 109 2.15 -2.64 -11.35
CA THR A 109 1.19 -2.05 -12.27
C THR A 109 0.23 -1.14 -11.51
N TRP A 110 -0.03 0.04 -12.06
CA TRP A 110 -1.09 0.92 -11.62
C TRP A 110 -2.23 0.90 -12.61
N ARG A 111 -3.47 0.92 -12.09
CA ARG A 111 -4.67 1.14 -12.89
C ARG A 111 -5.12 2.59 -12.72
N ILE A 112 -5.24 3.30 -13.83
CA ILE A 112 -5.84 4.63 -13.94
C ILE A 112 -7.33 4.49 -13.63
N ILE A 113 -7.76 5.15 -12.56
CA ILE A 113 -9.17 5.33 -12.20
C ILE A 113 -9.72 6.60 -12.83
N ARG A 114 -8.91 7.66 -12.86
CA ARG A 114 -9.24 8.93 -13.48
C ARG A 114 -7.97 9.64 -13.92
N LEU A 115 -8.00 10.25 -15.10
CA LEU A 115 -6.91 11.05 -15.63
C LEU A 115 -7.50 12.31 -16.27
N THR A 116 -7.03 13.47 -15.83
CA THR A 116 -7.42 14.79 -16.34
C THR A 116 -6.17 15.66 -16.53
N GLU A 117 -6.36 16.91 -16.97
CA GLU A 117 -5.26 17.87 -17.06
C GLU A 117 -4.63 18.13 -15.70
N ASP A 118 -5.37 18.15 -14.59
CA ASP A 118 -4.81 18.53 -13.28
C ASP A 118 -4.64 17.37 -12.30
N GLU A 119 -5.24 16.21 -12.58
CA GLU A 119 -5.38 15.11 -11.62
C GLU A 119 -5.15 13.73 -12.25
N LEU A 120 -4.33 12.92 -11.58
CA LEU A 120 -4.12 11.49 -11.84
C LEU A 120 -4.55 10.69 -10.62
N VAL A 121 -5.59 9.88 -10.78
CA VAL A 121 -6.06 8.94 -9.75
C VAL A 121 -5.72 7.53 -10.21
N VAL A 122 -4.91 6.84 -9.42
CA VAL A 122 -4.48 5.47 -9.67
C VAL A 122 -4.77 4.58 -8.49
N LYS A 123 -4.80 3.27 -8.73
CA LYS A 123 -4.69 2.25 -7.68
C LYS A 123 -3.70 1.18 -8.09
N LYS A 124 -3.12 0.48 -7.11
CA LYS A 124 -2.31 -0.70 -7.39
C LYS A 124 -3.18 -1.77 -8.07
N GLU A 125 -2.74 -2.24 -9.22
CA GLU A 125 -3.32 -3.43 -9.84
C GLU A 125 -2.78 -4.67 -9.13
N LEU A 126 -3.69 -5.56 -8.76
CA LEU A 126 -3.36 -6.78 -8.04
C LEU A 126 -3.42 -7.96 -8.99
N SER A 127 -2.45 -8.85 -8.83
CA SER A 127 -2.54 -10.18 -9.42
C SER A 127 -3.74 -10.96 -8.84
N GLU A 128 -4.21 -11.94 -9.60
CA GLU A 128 -5.24 -12.88 -9.11
C GLU A 128 -4.82 -13.55 -7.80
N GLN A 129 -3.54 -13.89 -7.66
CA GLN A 129 -2.97 -14.44 -6.43
C GLN A 129 -3.10 -13.47 -5.25
N GLU A 130 -2.77 -12.18 -5.43
CA GLU A 130 -2.90 -11.18 -4.37
C GLU A 130 -4.37 -10.96 -3.97
N ILE A 131 -5.30 -11.01 -4.93
CA ILE A 131 -6.74 -10.89 -4.66
C ILE A 131 -7.25 -12.06 -3.82
N GLU A 132 -6.87 -13.29 -4.19
CA GLU A 132 -7.25 -14.48 -3.44
C GLU A 132 -6.59 -14.52 -2.06
N TYR A 133 -5.34 -14.13 -1.97
CA TYR A 133 -4.64 -14.01 -0.69
C TYR A 133 -5.33 -13.00 0.25
N ARG A 134 -5.79 -11.86 -0.26
CA ARG A 134 -6.59 -10.91 0.53
C ARG A 134 -7.88 -11.53 1.04
N SER A 135 -8.60 -12.25 0.17
CA SER A 135 -9.83 -12.95 0.56
C SER A 135 -9.57 -13.98 1.66
N LEU A 136 -8.42 -14.66 1.61
CA LEU A 136 -7.98 -15.58 2.65
C LEU A 136 -7.69 -14.86 3.98
N MET A 137 -7.04 -13.69 3.92
CA MET A 137 -6.79 -12.87 5.11
C MET A 137 -8.07 -12.32 5.73
N ASP A 138 -9.06 -11.97 4.91
CA ASP A 138 -10.37 -11.51 5.41
C ASP A 138 -11.06 -12.61 6.23
N LEU A 139 -11.05 -13.86 5.74
CA LEU A 139 -11.56 -15.01 6.51
C LEU A 139 -10.81 -15.21 7.83
N PHE A 140 -9.48 -15.05 7.81
CA PHE A 140 -8.68 -15.18 9.04
C PHE A 140 -8.94 -14.03 10.02
N ASN A 141 -9.16 -12.82 9.54
CA ASN A 141 -9.47 -11.67 10.38
C ASN A 141 -10.77 -11.89 11.17
N GLU A 142 -11.82 -12.44 10.54
CA GLU A 142 -13.06 -12.79 11.25
C GLU A 142 -12.82 -13.80 12.38
N ILE A 143 -11.95 -14.79 12.14
CA ILE A 143 -11.54 -15.77 13.16
C ILE A 143 -10.81 -15.07 14.31
N GLN A 144 -9.87 -14.17 14.01
CA GLN A 144 -9.09 -13.44 15.01
C GLN A 144 -9.97 -12.51 15.85
N GLU A 145 -10.93 -11.83 15.23
CA GLU A 145 -11.91 -10.98 15.91
C GLU A 145 -12.73 -11.78 16.92
N LEU A 146 -13.24 -12.96 16.53
CA LEU A 146 -13.98 -13.84 17.45
C LEU A 146 -13.09 -14.39 18.57
N SER A 147 -11.87 -14.84 18.23
CA SER A 147 -10.90 -15.37 19.19
C SER A 147 -10.52 -14.34 20.27
N SER A 148 -10.45 -13.06 19.90
CA SER A 148 -10.10 -11.95 20.79
C SER A 148 -11.29 -11.19 21.39
N SER A 149 -12.53 -11.60 21.09
CA SER A 149 -13.76 -10.90 21.51
C SER A 149 -14.05 -10.98 23.01
N VAL A 150 -13.44 -11.95 23.72
CA VAL A 150 -13.61 -12.16 25.16
C VAL A 150 -12.26 -12.00 25.87
N SER A 151 -12.23 -11.29 27.00
CA SER A 151 -11.02 -11.18 27.82
C SER A 151 -10.77 -12.47 28.62
N CYS A 152 -9.53 -12.94 28.62
CA CYS A 152 -9.13 -14.14 29.35
C CYS A 152 -8.87 -13.79 30.82
N SER A 153 -9.80 -14.20 31.70
CA SER A 153 -9.65 -14.10 33.16
C SER A 153 -9.60 -15.46 33.87
N ASP A 154 -10.22 -16.48 33.28
CA ASP A 154 -10.21 -17.86 33.75
C ASP A 154 -9.96 -18.81 32.57
N ALA A 155 -8.81 -19.49 32.59
CA ALA A 155 -8.40 -20.38 31.52
C ALA A 155 -9.28 -21.64 31.38
N THR A 156 -10.10 -21.99 32.38
CA THR A 156 -10.98 -23.16 32.31
C THR A 156 -12.10 -23.00 31.27
N ASN A 157 -12.45 -21.76 30.92
CA ASN A 157 -13.40 -21.43 29.86
C ASN A 157 -12.71 -21.25 28.50
N TRP A 158 -11.43 -21.60 28.36
CA TRP A 158 -10.69 -21.45 27.11
C TRP A 158 -10.27 -22.79 26.54
N LEU A 159 -10.47 -22.93 25.24
CA LEU A 159 -10.03 -24.05 24.44
C LEU A 159 -9.06 -23.57 23.37
N PHE A 160 -8.48 -24.51 22.62
CA PHE A 160 -7.73 -24.20 21.43
C PHE A 160 -8.04 -25.19 20.32
N THR A 161 -7.88 -24.76 19.08
CA THR A 161 -8.03 -25.59 17.88
C THR A 161 -6.91 -25.31 16.90
N ALA A 162 -6.61 -26.29 16.06
CA ALA A 162 -5.76 -26.08 14.89
C ALA A 162 -6.49 -25.20 13.86
N TYR A 163 -5.74 -24.40 13.11
CA TYR A 163 -6.27 -23.62 11.99
C TYR A 163 -5.32 -23.66 10.78
N GLY A 164 -5.89 -23.44 9.60
CA GLY A 164 -5.13 -23.35 8.36
C GLY A 164 -4.59 -24.69 7.87
N ALA A 165 -3.96 -24.66 6.71
CA ALA A 165 -3.37 -25.81 6.05
C ALA A 165 -2.01 -25.40 5.46
N LYS A 166 -0.91 -25.90 6.01
CA LYS A 166 0.41 -25.72 5.40
C LYS A 166 0.46 -26.41 4.04
N ALA A 167 1.24 -25.86 3.11
CA ALA A 167 1.39 -26.45 1.78
C ALA A 167 1.97 -27.88 1.78
N CYS A 168 2.74 -28.24 2.81
CA CYS A 168 3.29 -29.59 3.02
C CYS A 168 2.33 -30.56 3.76
N GLY A 169 1.15 -30.09 4.16
CA GLY A 169 0.22 -30.79 5.04
C GLY A 169 0.36 -30.41 6.52
N GLY A 170 -0.70 -30.66 7.28
CA GLY A 170 -0.83 -30.22 8.68
C GLY A 170 -1.37 -28.80 8.79
N SER A 171 -1.66 -28.36 10.02
CA SER A 171 -2.20 -27.02 10.28
C SER A 171 -1.15 -25.93 10.21
N GLN A 172 -1.58 -24.70 9.89
CA GLN A 172 -0.72 -23.52 9.91
C GLN A 172 -0.30 -23.19 11.35
N GLY A 173 -1.23 -23.36 12.30
CA GLY A 173 -0.97 -23.14 13.72
C GLY A 173 -2.13 -23.59 14.61
N TYR A 174 -2.17 -23.02 15.82
CA TYR A 174 -3.23 -23.19 16.79
C TYR A 174 -3.73 -21.85 17.27
N ILE A 175 -5.02 -21.76 17.55
CA ILE A 175 -5.68 -20.55 18.04
C ILE A 175 -6.52 -20.88 19.26
N ALA A 176 -6.42 -20.03 20.29
CA ALA A 176 -7.24 -20.13 21.48
C ALA A 176 -8.59 -19.44 21.28
N TYR A 177 -9.66 -19.96 21.88
CA TYR A 177 -10.99 -19.36 21.84
C TYR A 177 -11.75 -19.65 23.13
N SER A 178 -12.64 -18.74 23.51
CA SER A 178 -13.49 -18.89 24.69
C SER A 178 -14.63 -19.88 24.42
N SER A 179 -15.06 -20.64 25.42
CA SER A 179 -16.28 -21.44 25.35
C SER A 179 -17.55 -20.59 25.39
N GLU A 180 -17.42 -19.30 25.68
CA GLU A 180 -18.53 -18.34 25.85
C GLU A 180 -18.98 -17.69 24.53
N ILE A 181 -18.20 -17.82 23.45
CA ILE A 181 -18.61 -17.39 22.10
C ILE A 181 -19.49 -18.46 21.43
N ASP A 182 -20.05 -18.15 20.25
CA ASP A 182 -20.67 -19.17 19.40
C ASP A 182 -19.58 -20.09 18.83
N THR A 183 -19.28 -21.17 19.55
CA THR A 183 -18.21 -22.11 19.21
C THR A 183 -18.49 -22.87 17.91
N ASN A 184 -19.76 -23.09 17.54
CA ASN A 184 -20.09 -23.77 16.30
C ASN A 184 -19.80 -22.88 15.09
N ASP A 185 -20.19 -21.60 15.14
CA ASP A 185 -19.86 -20.63 14.09
C ASP A 185 -18.34 -20.43 13.99
N PHE A 186 -17.66 -20.25 15.12
CA PHE A 186 -16.21 -20.11 15.16
C PHE A 186 -15.47 -21.29 14.52
N LEU A 187 -15.82 -22.52 14.90
CA LEU A 187 -15.19 -23.74 14.35
C LEU A 187 -15.52 -23.93 12.87
N ASN A 188 -16.72 -23.57 12.42
CA ASN A 188 -17.08 -23.58 11.01
C ASN A 188 -16.26 -22.57 10.20
N LYS A 189 -16.01 -21.36 10.73
CA LYS A 189 -15.13 -20.37 10.08
C LYS A 189 -13.69 -20.88 9.96
N ILE A 190 -13.18 -21.55 10.99
CA ILE A 190 -11.86 -22.21 10.96
C ILE A 190 -11.80 -23.26 9.84
N GLU A 191 -12.83 -24.08 9.68
CA GLU A 191 -12.88 -25.10 8.61
C GLU A 191 -12.91 -24.45 7.22
N ILE A 192 -13.72 -23.41 7.02
CA ILE A 192 -13.80 -22.65 5.77
C ILE A 192 -12.44 -22.04 5.41
N TYR A 193 -11.80 -21.35 6.37
CA TYR A 193 -10.46 -20.79 6.18
C TYR A 193 -9.44 -21.89 5.82
N THR A 194 -9.48 -23.01 6.53
CA THR A 194 -8.53 -24.11 6.36
C THR A 194 -8.60 -24.73 4.97
N GLU A 195 -9.82 -24.97 4.46
CA GLU A 195 -9.99 -25.51 3.11
C GLU A 195 -9.66 -24.47 2.02
N ALA A 196 -9.97 -23.18 2.27
CA ALA A 196 -9.59 -22.09 1.37
C ALA A 196 -8.06 -21.93 1.26
N GLU A 197 -7.34 -21.96 2.39
CA GLU A 197 -5.87 -21.88 2.41
C GLU A 197 -5.23 -23.06 1.68
N LYS A 198 -5.76 -24.27 1.91
CA LYS A 198 -5.31 -25.47 1.21
C LYS A 198 -5.49 -25.36 -0.30
N THR A 199 -6.65 -24.87 -0.74
CA THR A 199 -6.94 -24.65 -2.16
C THR A 199 -6.00 -23.61 -2.76
N PHE A 200 -5.79 -22.50 -2.05
CA PHE A 200 -4.84 -21.45 -2.42
C PHE A 200 -3.42 -22.00 -2.59
N ASN A 201 -2.95 -22.79 -1.61
CA ASN A 201 -1.62 -23.38 -1.63
C ASN A 201 -1.39 -24.29 -2.83
N VAL A 202 -2.37 -25.13 -3.17
CA VAL A 202 -2.32 -26.00 -4.35
C VAL A 202 -2.35 -25.18 -5.64
N LYS A 203 -3.26 -24.22 -5.73
CA LYS A 203 -3.44 -23.39 -6.94
C LYS A 203 -2.18 -22.60 -7.29
N TRP A 204 -1.54 -22.00 -6.29
CA TRP A 204 -0.39 -21.11 -6.49
C TRP A 204 0.96 -21.78 -6.27
N GLY A 205 0.99 -23.10 -6.03
CA GLY A 205 2.22 -23.85 -5.82
C GLY A 205 3.05 -23.33 -4.65
N ILE A 206 2.39 -22.90 -3.57
CA ILE A 206 3.05 -22.37 -2.38
C ILE A 206 3.97 -23.44 -1.79
N ILE A 207 5.19 -23.06 -1.42
CA ILE A 207 6.18 -23.96 -0.84
C ILE A 207 6.30 -23.65 0.66
N SER A 208 6.26 -24.70 1.48
CA SER A 208 6.50 -24.61 2.92
C SER A 208 7.86 -25.23 3.26
N ASP A 209 8.43 -24.80 4.38
CA ASP A 209 9.60 -25.40 5.04
C ASP A 209 9.39 -26.84 5.56
N CYS A 210 8.18 -27.40 5.43
CA CYS A 210 7.76 -28.68 5.96
C CYS A 210 7.95 -28.86 7.48
N SER A 211 8.00 -27.76 8.24
CA SER A 211 8.20 -27.82 9.69
C SER A 211 6.93 -28.30 10.41
N ILE A 212 7.12 -29.22 11.36
CA ILE A 212 6.06 -29.70 12.23
C ILE A 212 6.09 -28.87 13.51
N GLY A 213 5.05 -28.06 13.73
CA GLY A 213 4.89 -27.30 14.97
C GLY A 213 4.51 -28.22 16.13
N SER A 214 4.98 -27.89 17.34
CA SER A 214 4.49 -28.51 18.57
C SER A 214 3.00 -28.25 18.76
N VAL A 215 2.28 -29.22 19.32
CA VAL A 215 0.87 -29.05 19.70
C VAL A 215 0.83 -28.40 21.09
N PRO A 216 0.00 -27.37 21.31
CA PRO A 216 -0.19 -26.82 22.65
C PRO A 216 -0.73 -27.90 23.62
N VAL A 217 -0.37 -27.76 24.90
CA VAL A 217 -0.88 -28.58 26.00
C VAL A 217 -2.04 -27.91 26.74
N SER A 218 -2.07 -26.58 26.79
CA SER A 218 -3.09 -25.81 27.51
C SER A 218 -3.17 -24.36 27.04
N VAL A 219 -4.21 -23.67 27.51
CA VAL A 219 -4.33 -22.20 27.47
C VAL A 219 -4.09 -21.66 28.88
N GLU A 220 -3.39 -20.53 28.99
CA GLU A 220 -3.30 -19.74 30.21
C GLU A 220 -3.72 -18.29 29.93
N CYS A 221 -4.25 -17.59 30.93
CA CYS A 221 -4.57 -16.17 30.80
C CYS A 221 -3.39 -15.31 31.26
N GLU A 222 -2.80 -14.53 30.35
CA GLU A 222 -1.73 -13.58 30.64
C GLU A 222 -2.15 -12.17 30.23
N ASN A 223 -2.16 -11.24 31.19
CA ASN A 223 -2.56 -9.84 30.96
C ASN A 223 -3.94 -9.68 30.30
N GLY A 224 -4.89 -10.58 30.56
CA GLY A 224 -6.22 -10.55 29.96
C GLY A 224 -6.31 -11.20 28.58
N PHE A 225 -5.22 -11.81 28.09
CA PHE A 225 -5.15 -12.48 26.79
C PHE A 225 -4.93 -14.00 26.95
N PRO A 226 -5.56 -14.82 26.10
CA PRO A 226 -5.31 -16.25 26.06
C PRO A 226 -3.94 -16.54 25.44
N THR A 227 -3.11 -17.30 26.16
CA THR A 227 -1.74 -17.67 25.75
C THR A 227 -1.63 -19.19 25.68
N LEU A 228 -1.24 -19.70 24.50
CA LEU A 228 -1.00 -21.14 24.30
C LEU A 228 0.31 -21.57 24.98
N LYS A 229 0.26 -22.66 25.76
CA LYS A 229 1.43 -23.31 26.34
C LYS A 229 1.78 -24.57 25.57
N TYR A 230 3.07 -24.79 25.34
CA TYR A 230 3.64 -25.89 24.57
C TYR A 230 4.60 -26.72 25.42
#